data_AF-A0A2W7BV48-F1
#
_entry.id   AF-A0A2W7BV48-F1
#
_cell.length_a   1.000
_cell.length_b   1.000
_cell.length_c   1.000
_cell.angle_alpha   90.00
_cell.angle_beta   90.00
_cell.angle_gamma   90.00
#
_symmetry.space_group_name_H-M   'P 1'
#
loop_
_entity.id
_entity.type
_entity.pdbx_description
1 polymer ?
#
loop_
_entity_poly.entity_id
_entity_poly.type
_entity_poly.pdbx_seq_one_letter_code
_entity_poly.pdbx_strand_id
1 'polypeptide(L)'
;MIDCQRPFVASPPITARMRRAAAFHEAGHAVAALQFGWPIDHLTIIADVDRDGLSRGGHIQITKRMEREDPAKAMVFALAGPAAQRRGVPRSHVQASGISDFEEADRLARIHCRTIHSERTLKRFAAQEAKALVADAWAKVDAIAQALLARYVLTGSDVDHIIHPITQAQTTAWQHGMRNMTMPTVEQRRQFNDQREARHVTVRDVAAAVLDVALRNAVTGKATSLATPATISTVLDVMACRGLDPDKSKIKLEELIASRHAAMQWRTVHLEGRRPLRARGMSNNEKVLSLPPLAFVPPNKGQGHQAAPIHPHPLGSSPPTSNEGGLGPCSASRRSIRFWVRSPQVSSWEA
;
A
#
# COMPACT_ATOMS: atom_id res chain seq x y z
N MET A 1 33.38 15.18 -24.71
CA MET A 1 32.64 15.03 -25.98
C MET A 1 31.57 13.98 -25.75
N ILE A 2 30.29 14.38 -25.74
CA ILE A 2 29.16 13.45 -25.58
C ILE A 2 28.90 12.87 -26.97
N ASP A 3 28.92 11.54 -27.06
CA ASP A 3 28.71 10.77 -28.28
C ASP A 3 27.25 10.94 -28.74
N CYS A 4 27.02 11.88 -29.68
CA CYS A 4 25.70 12.30 -30.16
C CYS A 4 25.09 11.34 -31.21
N GLN A 5 25.63 10.14 -31.41
CA GLN A 5 25.22 9.25 -32.52
C GLN A 5 24.68 7.88 -32.08
N ARG A 6 23.99 7.79 -30.93
CA ARG A 6 23.16 6.60 -30.69
C ARG A 6 21.93 6.64 -31.60
N PRO A 7 21.74 5.66 -32.50
CA PRO A 7 20.58 5.63 -33.39
C PRO A 7 19.30 5.59 -32.56
N PHE A 8 18.31 6.41 -32.94
CA PHE A 8 16.98 6.39 -32.35
C PHE A 8 16.34 5.03 -32.61
N VAL A 9 16.36 4.15 -31.60
CA VAL A 9 15.61 2.89 -31.67
C VAL A 9 14.15 3.23 -31.43
N ALA A 10 13.35 3.18 -32.48
CA ALA A 10 11.91 3.37 -32.37
C ALA A 10 11.35 2.38 -31.34
N SER A 11 10.76 2.89 -30.27
CA SER A 11 10.08 2.04 -29.29
C SER A 11 8.97 1.25 -29.99
N PRO A 12 8.71 -0.02 -29.60
CA PRO A 12 7.66 -0.82 -30.20
C PRO A 12 6.31 -0.09 -30.11
N PRO A 13 5.44 -0.22 -31.13
CA PRO A 13 4.17 0.50 -31.16
C PRO A 13 3.30 0.11 -29.96
N ILE A 14 2.87 1.11 -29.19
CA ILE A 14 1.99 0.91 -28.03
C ILE A 14 0.64 0.43 -28.52
N THR A 15 0.22 -0.77 -28.09
CA THR A 15 -1.10 -1.33 -28.44
C THR A 15 -2.24 -0.45 -27.91
N ALA A 16 -3.40 -0.46 -28.58
CA ALA A 16 -4.56 0.34 -28.14
C ALA A 16 -4.98 0.03 -26.69
N ARG A 17 -4.83 -1.24 -26.26
CA ARG A 17 -5.08 -1.67 -24.88
C ARG A 17 -4.10 -1.07 -23.88
N MET A 18 -2.81 -1.03 -24.21
CA MET A 18 -1.79 -0.39 -23.36
C MET A 18 -2.03 1.11 -23.25
N ARG A 19 -2.37 1.76 -24.37
CA ARG A 19 -2.74 3.19 -24.41
C ARG A 19 -3.95 3.48 -23.53
N ARG A 20 -4.99 2.64 -23.58
CA ARG A 20 -6.17 2.74 -22.71
C ARG A 20 -5.78 2.55 -21.23
N ALA A 21 -4.94 1.57 -20.92
CA ALA A 21 -4.48 1.37 -19.55
C ALA A 21 -3.72 2.59 -19.02
N ALA A 22 -2.82 3.18 -19.81
CA ALA A 22 -2.11 4.41 -19.48
C ALA A 22 -3.08 5.59 -19.27
N ALA A 23 -4.06 5.78 -20.14
CA ALA A 23 -5.04 6.87 -19.98
C ALA A 23 -5.82 6.79 -18.67
N PHE A 24 -6.28 5.60 -18.27
CA PHE A 24 -6.93 5.43 -16.95
C PHE A 24 -5.95 5.59 -15.78
N HIS A 25 -4.70 5.17 -15.95
CA HIS A 25 -3.66 5.34 -14.95
C HIS A 25 -3.39 6.83 -14.67
N GLU A 26 -3.10 7.60 -15.71
CA GLU A 26 -2.86 9.04 -15.62
C GLU A 26 -4.08 9.81 -15.07
N ALA A 27 -5.29 9.45 -15.52
CA ALA A 27 -6.52 10.04 -15.01
C ALA A 27 -6.72 9.81 -13.50
N GLY A 28 -6.26 8.67 -12.96
CA GLY A 28 -6.28 8.39 -11.54
C GLY A 28 -5.41 9.37 -10.74
N HIS A 29 -4.18 9.63 -11.21
CA HIS A 29 -3.31 10.63 -10.59
C HIS A 29 -3.88 12.04 -10.69
N ALA A 30 -4.44 12.43 -11.84
CA ALA A 30 -5.03 13.75 -12.03
C ALA A 30 -6.17 14.00 -11.03
N VAL A 31 -7.07 13.04 -10.85
CA VAL A 31 -8.15 13.15 -9.85
C VAL A 31 -7.61 13.27 -8.43
N ALA A 32 -6.56 12.52 -8.08
CA ALA A 32 -5.93 12.64 -6.77
C ALA A 32 -5.26 14.00 -6.55
N ALA A 33 -4.54 14.52 -7.54
CA ALA A 33 -3.94 15.85 -7.48
C ALA A 33 -5.00 16.93 -7.21
N LEU A 34 -6.12 16.90 -7.97
CA LEU A 34 -7.21 17.85 -7.79
C LEU A 34 -7.87 17.75 -6.41
N GLN A 35 -8.10 16.53 -5.92
CA GLN A 35 -8.66 16.31 -4.58
C GLN A 35 -7.76 16.91 -3.48
N PHE A 36 -6.44 16.93 -3.70
CA PHE A 36 -5.48 17.50 -2.76
C PHE A 36 -5.16 18.97 -3.02
N GLY A 37 -5.81 19.61 -4.00
CA GLY A 37 -5.55 20.99 -4.38
C GLY A 37 -4.15 21.19 -4.98
N TRP A 38 -3.62 20.17 -5.65
CA TRP A 38 -2.33 20.23 -6.32
C TRP A 38 -2.53 20.66 -7.77
N PRO A 39 -1.98 21.81 -8.19
CA PRO A 39 -2.12 22.29 -9.56
C PRO A 39 -1.43 21.34 -10.53
N ILE A 40 -2.14 20.99 -11.59
CA ILE A 40 -1.64 20.16 -12.68
C ILE A 40 -1.09 21.10 -13.76
N ASP A 41 0.17 20.91 -14.15
CA ASP A 41 0.76 21.61 -15.29
C ASP A 41 0.24 20.96 -16.59
N HIS A 42 0.49 19.65 -16.73
CA HIS A 42 0.01 18.85 -17.85
C HIS A 42 -0.09 17.35 -17.49
N LEU A 43 -0.80 16.62 -18.34
CA LEU A 43 -1.03 15.19 -18.28
C LEU A 43 -0.81 14.60 -19.67
N THR A 44 -0.06 13.50 -19.80
CA THR A 44 0.16 12.87 -21.11
C THR A 44 0.22 11.36 -21.04
N ILE A 45 -0.24 10.70 -22.10
CA ILE A 45 -0.06 9.25 -22.33
C ILE A 45 0.98 8.94 -23.40
N ILE A 46 1.67 9.97 -23.91
CA ILE A 46 2.79 9.80 -24.83
C ILE A 46 3.98 9.35 -24.00
N ALA A 47 4.60 8.24 -24.39
CA ALA A 47 5.81 7.78 -23.76
C ALA A 47 6.94 8.80 -24.00
N ASP A 48 7.55 9.29 -22.93
CA ASP A 48 8.72 10.17 -23.00
C ASP A 48 9.99 9.32 -22.90
N VAL A 49 11.01 9.65 -23.69
CA VAL A 49 12.32 9.02 -23.56
C VAL A 49 13.16 9.93 -22.68
N ASP A 50 13.49 9.43 -21.51
CA ASP A 50 14.30 10.19 -20.57
C ASP A 50 15.73 10.42 -21.09
N ARG A 51 16.46 11.33 -20.44
CA ARG A 51 17.89 11.58 -20.73
C ARG A 51 18.75 10.32 -20.63
N ASP A 52 18.26 9.35 -19.89
CA ASP A 52 18.86 8.06 -19.56
C ASP A 52 18.62 7.04 -20.68
N GLY A 53 17.82 7.40 -21.69
CA GLY A 53 17.38 6.53 -22.78
C GLY A 53 16.27 5.55 -22.39
N LEU A 54 15.71 5.69 -21.18
CA LEU A 54 14.62 4.84 -20.72
C LEU A 54 13.27 5.42 -21.15
N SER A 55 12.46 4.61 -21.85
CA SER A 55 11.09 4.97 -22.18
C SER A 55 10.24 4.97 -20.91
N ARG A 56 9.81 6.15 -20.48
CA ARG A 56 8.76 6.32 -19.48
C ARG A 56 7.40 6.20 -20.16
N GLY A 57 6.42 5.70 -19.42
CA GLY A 57 5.03 5.70 -19.88
C GLY A 57 4.44 7.10 -19.96
N GLY A 58 3.11 7.18 -19.87
CA GLY A 58 2.47 8.44 -19.56
C GLY A 58 3.00 9.05 -18.26
N HIS A 59 2.77 10.34 -18.08
CA HIS A 59 3.07 11.00 -16.83
C HIS A 59 2.17 12.21 -16.60
N ILE A 60 2.08 12.57 -15.32
CA ILE A 60 1.50 13.82 -14.83
C ILE A 60 2.62 14.72 -14.31
N GLN A 61 2.54 16.01 -14.65
CA GLN A 61 3.39 17.04 -14.11
C GLN A 61 2.55 17.93 -13.18
N ILE A 62 2.96 18.05 -11.92
CA ILE A 62 2.35 18.92 -10.93
C ILE A 62 3.32 20.04 -10.53
N THR A 63 2.81 21.27 -10.36
CA THR A 63 3.66 22.44 -10.11
C THR A 63 4.22 22.47 -8.69
N LYS A 64 3.53 21.84 -7.73
CA LYS A 64 3.88 21.88 -6.31
C LYS A 64 4.78 20.70 -5.93
N ARG A 65 5.84 20.97 -5.15
CA ARG A 65 6.67 19.90 -4.58
C ARG A 65 5.88 19.11 -3.53
N MET A 66 5.70 17.81 -3.78
CA MET A 66 5.09 16.86 -2.85
C MET A 66 5.87 16.69 -1.53
N GLU A 67 7.16 17.03 -1.52
CA GLU A 67 8.08 16.74 -0.40
C GLU A 67 7.71 17.40 0.94
N ARG A 68 6.87 18.45 0.92
CA ARG A 68 6.39 19.13 2.13
C ARG A 68 4.97 18.74 2.53
N GLU A 69 4.34 17.84 1.79
CA GLU A 69 2.95 17.45 2.01
C GLU A 69 2.85 16.25 2.97
N ASP A 70 1.63 16.03 3.45
CA ASP A 70 1.26 14.85 4.23
C ASP A 70 1.65 13.55 3.49
N PRO A 71 2.51 12.69 4.08
CA PRO A 71 2.95 11.45 3.45
C PRO A 71 1.79 10.52 3.09
N ALA A 72 0.69 10.56 3.84
CA ALA A 72 -0.49 9.78 3.51
C ALA A 72 -1.09 10.22 2.16
N LYS A 73 -1.19 11.53 1.90
CA LYS A 73 -1.69 12.06 0.62
C LYS A 73 -0.76 11.72 -0.53
N ALA A 74 0.55 11.84 -0.34
CA ALA A 74 1.55 11.47 -1.35
C ALA A 74 1.44 9.98 -1.73
N MET A 75 1.25 9.09 -0.75
CA MET A 75 1.04 7.67 -1.01
C MET A 75 -0.31 7.38 -1.68
N VAL A 76 -1.39 8.07 -1.30
CA VAL A 76 -2.70 7.94 -1.97
C VAL A 76 -2.59 8.38 -3.43
N PHE A 77 -1.91 9.50 -3.70
CA PHE A 77 -1.65 9.98 -5.04
C PHE A 77 -0.89 8.94 -5.87
N ALA A 78 0.21 8.38 -5.36
CA ALA A 78 0.97 7.35 -6.05
C ALA A 78 0.11 6.11 -6.36
N LEU A 79 -0.78 5.71 -5.43
CA LEU A 79 -1.61 4.52 -5.61
C LEU A 79 -2.90 4.76 -6.40
N ALA A 80 -3.25 6.01 -6.70
CA ALA A 80 -4.46 6.37 -7.43
C ALA A 80 -4.44 5.90 -8.89
N GLY A 81 -3.31 6.06 -9.60
CA GLY A 81 -3.16 5.59 -10.98
C GLY A 81 -3.36 4.07 -11.12
N PRO A 82 -2.62 3.23 -10.37
CA PRO A 82 -2.84 1.79 -10.36
C PRO A 82 -4.24 1.36 -9.91
N ALA A 83 -4.92 2.13 -9.06
CA ALA A 83 -6.31 1.87 -8.67
C ALA A 83 -7.28 2.14 -9.83
N ALA A 84 -7.14 3.28 -10.51
CA ALA A 84 -7.94 3.66 -11.68
C ALA A 84 -7.73 2.70 -12.86
N GLN A 85 -6.49 2.34 -13.16
CA GLN A 85 -6.15 1.36 -14.20
C GLN A 85 -6.82 0.00 -13.95
N ARG A 86 -6.77 -0.51 -12.71
CA ARG A 86 -7.42 -1.78 -12.34
C ARG A 86 -8.93 -1.76 -12.56
N ARG A 87 -9.57 -0.61 -12.34
CA ARG A 87 -11.01 -0.45 -12.53
C ARG A 87 -11.38 -0.30 -14.00
N GLY A 88 -10.64 0.52 -14.76
CA GLY A 88 -10.94 0.80 -16.17
C GLY A 88 -10.49 -0.28 -17.15
N VAL A 89 -9.42 -1.00 -16.82
CA VAL A 89 -8.86 -2.08 -17.66
C VAL A 89 -8.43 -3.27 -16.78
N PRO A 90 -9.38 -4.07 -16.25
CA PRO A 90 -9.11 -5.10 -15.23
C PRO A 90 -8.12 -6.19 -15.65
N ARG A 91 -8.04 -6.48 -16.96
CA ARG A 91 -7.10 -7.48 -17.50
C ARG A 91 -5.73 -6.89 -17.82
N SER A 92 -5.49 -5.58 -17.66
CA SER A 92 -4.17 -5.00 -17.94
C SER A 92 -3.13 -5.48 -16.92
N HIS A 93 -1.89 -5.68 -17.36
CA HIS A 93 -0.79 -6.00 -16.48
C HIS A 93 -0.33 -4.74 -15.75
N VAL A 94 -0.96 -4.44 -14.62
CA VAL A 94 -0.69 -3.25 -13.80
C VAL A 94 0.76 -3.20 -13.32
N GLN A 95 1.37 -4.37 -13.07
CA GLN A 95 2.73 -4.44 -12.57
C GLN A 95 3.76 -3.85 -13.55
N ALA A 96 3.65 -4.10 -14.86
CA ALA A 96 4.71 -3.66 -15.78
C ALA A 96 4.81 -2.13 -15.91
N SER A 97 3.70 -1.40 -15.79
CA SER A 97 3.66 0.05 -16.02
C SER A 97 3.55 0.89 -14.75
N GLY A 98 3.21 0.28 -13.60
CA GLY A 98 3.02 0.99 -12.32
C GLY A 98 4.00 0.59 -11.23
N ILE A 99 5.09 -0.13 -11.54
CA ILE A 99 6.13 -0.50 -10.53
C ILE A 99 6.66 0.75 -9.85
N SER A 100 6.95 1.83 -10.59
CA SER A 100 7.47 3.08 -10.05
C SER A 100 6.57 3.68 -8.98
N ASP A 101 5.25 3.60 -9.14
CA ASP A 101 4.32 4.20 -8.16
C ASP A 101 4.20 3.36 -6.90
N PHE A 102 4.28 2.03 -7.03
CA PHE A 102 4.38 1.15 -5.86
C PHE A 102 5.71 1.34 -5.15
N GLU A 103 6.81 1.47 -5.89
CA GLU A 103 8.14 1.73 -5.33
C GLU A 103 8.19 3.09 -4.62
N GLU A 104 7.53 4.11 -5.18
CA GLU A 104 7.41 5.43 -4.56
C GLU A 104 6.57 5.37 -3.28
N ALA A 105 5.41 4.71 -3.31
CA ALA A 105 4.61 4.48 -2.10
C ALA A 105 5.40 3.69 -1.03
N ASP A 106 6.21 2.72 -1.44
CA ASP A 106 7.07 1.94 -0.56
C ASP A 106 8.21 2.77 0.02
N ARG A 107 8.82 3.63 -0.80
CA ARG A 107 9.86 4.57 -0.37
C ARG A 107 9.31 5.54 0.67
N LEU A 108 8.15 6.14 0.40
CA LEU A 108 7.46 7.04 1.33
C LEU A 108 7.14 6.32 2.64
N ALA A 109 6.59 5.11 2.60
CA ALA A 109 6.29 4.34 3.80
C ALA A 109 7.55 4.11 4.67
N ARG A 110 8.66 3.70 4.05
CA ARG A 110 9.95 3.47 4.75
C ARG A 110 10.52 4.73 5.39
N ILE A 111 10.38 5.89 4.74
CA ILE A 111 10.88 7.16 5.28
C ILE A 111 10.06 7.60 6.51
N HIS A 112 8.75 7.38 6.48
CA HIS A 112 7.84 7.90 7.50
C HIS A 112 7.53 6.93 8.65
N CYS A 113 7.89 5.65 8.52
CA CYS A 113 7.60 4.63 9.53
C CYS A 113 8.88 4.14 10.22
N ARG A 114 8.82 3.95 11.54
CA ARG A 114 9.93 3.38 12.32
C ARG A 114 9.96 1.84 12.31
N THR A 115 8.85 1.21 11.92
CA THR A 115 8.69 -0.24 11.98
C THR A 115 8.04 -0.77 10.70
N ILE A 116 8.40 -2.00 10.31
CA ILE A 116 7.80 -2.72 9.18
C ILE A 116 6.28 -2.88 9.36
N HIS A 117 5.78 -2.98 10.61
CA HIS A 117 4.35 -3.07 10.88
C HIS A 117 3.64 -1.75 10.51
N SER A 118 4.19 -0.62 10.95
CA SER A 118 3.67 0.71 10.61
C SER A 118 3.70 0.96 9.09
N GLU A 119 4.78 0.56 8.41
CA GLU A 119 4.88 0.65 6.94
C GLU A 119 3.73 -0.10 6.25
N ARG A 120 3.51 -1.36 6.64
CA ARG A 120 2.44 -2.20 6.09
C ARG A 120 1.06 -1.61 6.35
N THR A 121 0.83 -1.07 7.54
CA THR A 121 -0.44 -0.44 7.92
C THR A 121 -0.69 0.82 7.10
N LEU A 122 0.30 1.71 6.99
CA LEU A 122 0.18 2.94 6.20
C LEU A 122 -0.04 2.65 4.71
N LYS A 123 0.70 1.69 4.13
CA LYS A 123 0.49 1.23 2.75
C LYS A 123 -0.92 0.69 2.51
N ARG A 124 -1.45 -0.12 3.44
CA ARG A 124 -2.81 -0.67 3.34
C ARG A 124 -3.86 0.44 3.41
N PHE A 125 -3.70 1.38 4.33
CA PHE A 125 -4.54 2.56 4.43
C PHE A 125 -4.53 3.36 3.12
N ALA A 126 -3.36 3.77 2.63
CA ALA A 126 -3.24 4.54 1.40
C ALA A 126 -3.84 3.80 0.17
N ALA A 127 -3.66 2.48 0.09
CA ALA A 127 -4.26 1.67 -0.97
C ALA A 127 -5.79 1.59 -0.88
N GLN A 128 -6.37 1.62 0.32
CA GLN A 128 -7.82 1.65 0.53
C GLN A 128 -8.38 3.03 0.17
N GLU A 129 -7.75 4.10 0.64
CA GLU A 129 -8.12 5.48 0.33
C GLU A 129 -8.03 5.77 -1.18
N ALA A 130 -6.97 5.32 -1.86
CA ALA A 130 -6.85 5.47 -3.32
C ALA A 130 -7.99 4.75 -4.07
N LYS A 131 -8.41 3.56 -3.61
CA LYS A 131 -9.55 2.84 -4.20
C LYS A 131 -10.87 3.54 -3.95
N ALA A 132 -11.09 4.05 -2.74
CA ALA A 132 -12.30 4.80 -2.38
C ALA A 132 -12.39 6.08 -3.21
N LEU A 133 -11.31 6.86 -3.27
CA LEU A 133 -11.19 8.06 -4.08
C LEU A 133 -11.54 7.80 -5.55
N VAL A 134 -10.94 6.79 -6.17
CA VAL A 134 -11.20 6.41 -7.56
C VAL A 134 -12.65 5.94 -7.76
N ALA A 135 -13.23 5.25 -6.78
CA ALA A 135 -14.62 4.81 -6.86
C ALA A 135 -15.60 5.99 -6.81
N ASP A 136 -15.39 6.93 -5.89
CA ASP A 136 -16.24 8.10 -5.69
C ASP A 136 -16.14 9.08 -6.86
N ALA A 137 -14.93 9.24 -7.41
CA ALA A 137 -14.64 10.14 -8.52
C ALA A 137 -14.63 9.43 -9.90
N TRP A 138 -15.25 8.26 -10.03
CA TRP A 138 -15.14 7.45 -11.25
C TRP A 138 -15.56 8.19 -12.53
N ALA A 139 -16.64 8.98 -12.47
CA ALA A 139 -17.09 9.77 -13.62
C ALA A 139 -16.04 10.77 -14.11
N LYS A 140 -15.27 11.37 -13.19
CA LYS A 140 -14.17 12.29 -13.51
C LYS A 140 -12.99 11.53 -14.11
N VAL A 141 -12.61 10.40 -13.53
CA VAL A 141 -11.53 9.53 -14.05
C VAL A 141 -11.83 9.10 -15.49
N ASP A 142 -13.04 8.60 -15.75
CA ASP A 142 -13.41 8.15 -17.09
C ASP A 142 -13.39 9.30 -18.10
N ALA A 143 -13.98 10.46 -17.77
CA ALA A 143 -13.99 11.62 -18.66
C ALA A 143 -12.58 12.11 -19.02
N ILE A 144 -11.66 12.18 -18.05
CA ILE A 144 -10.25 12.55 -18.28
C ILE A 144 -9.57 11.48 -19.16
N ALA A 145 -9.78 10.19 -18.88
CA ALA A 145 -9.19 9.11 -19.64
C ALA A 145 -9.65 9.11 -21.10
N GLN A 146 -10.94 9.36 -21.37
CA GLN A 146 -11.45 9.50 -22.74
C GLN A 146 -10.82 10.71 -23.44
N ALA A 147 -10.70 11.85 -22.74
CA ALA A 147 -10.06 13.03 -23.29
C ALA A 147 -8.58 12.81 -23.60
N LEU A 148 -7.85 12.08 -22.75
CA LEU A 148 -6.47 11.67 -23.00
C LEU A 148 -6.36 10.73 -24.21
N LEU A 149 -7.29 9.80 -24.38
CA LEU A 149 -7.29 8.91 -25.55
C LEU A 149 -7.51 9.68 -26.86
N ALA A 150 -8.30 10.75 -26.82
CA ALA A 150 -8.56 11.60 -27.97
C ALA A 150 -7.40 12.57 -28.28
N ARG A 151 -6.80 13.17 -27.25
CA ARG A 151 -5.85 14.30 -27.40
C ARG A 151 -4.40 13.98 -27.07
N TYR A 152 -4.13 12.83 -26.45
CA TYR A 152 -2.82 12.36 -25.96
C TYR A 152 -2.16 13.21 -24.86
N VAL A 153 -2.40 14.52 -24.85
CA VAL A 153 -1.90 15.49 -23.88
C VAL A 153 -3.05 16.39 -23.45
N LEU A 154 -3.11 16.70 -22.16
CA LEU A 154 -4.03 17.67 -21.57
C LEU A 154 -3.23 18.65 -20.72
N THR A 155 -3.54 19.94 -20.82
CA THR A 155 -3.05 20.95 -19.87
C THR A 155 -3.87 20.92 -18.57
N GLY A 156 -3.40 21.55 -17.51
CA GLY A 156 -4.21 21.76 -16.29
C GLY A 156 -5.58 22.39 -16.60
N SER A 157 -5.62 23.41 -17.46
CA SER A 157 -6.87 24.06 -17.86
C SER A 157 -7.83 23.14 -18.62
N ASP A 158 -7.31 22.21 -19.44
CA ASP A 158 -8.13 21.21 -20.11
C ASP A 158 -8.81 20.28 -19.10
N VAL A 159 -8.05 19.87 -18.07
CA VAL A 159 -8.55 19.00 -17.00
C VAL A 159 -9.66 19.71 -16.22
N ASP A 160 -9.46 20.99 -15.87
CA ASP A 160 -10.47 21.80 -15.19
C ASP A 160 -11.76 21.93 -16.01
N HIS A 161 -11.65 22.22 -17.32
CA HIS A 161 -12.80 22.30 -18.21
C HIS A 161 -13.59 20.99 -18.32
N ILE A 162 -12.92 19.84 -18.28
CA ILE A 162 -13.57 18.51 -18.30
C ILE A 162 -14.34 18.27 -16.99
N ILE A 163 -13.76 18.64 -15.85
CA ILE A 163 -14.26 18.25 -14.52
C ILE A 163 -15.32 19.22 -13.99
N HIS A 164 -15.24 20.49 -14.37
CA HIS A 164 -16.18 21.52 -13.95
C HIS A 164 -17.66 21.12 -14.17
N PRO A 165 -18.11 20.72 -15.38
CA PRO A 165 -19.51 20.34 -15.59
C PRO A 165 -19.92 19.09 -14.79
N ILE A 166 -19.01 18.11 -14.63
CA ILE A 166 -19.28 16.90 -13.84
C ILE A 166 -19.49 17.27 -12.38
N THR A 167 -18.62 18.13 -11.84
CA THR A 167 -18.71 18.60 -10.45
C THR A 167 -19.98 19.41 -10.24
N GLN A 168 -20.32 20.32 -11.16
CA GLN A 168 -21.55 21.10 -11.10
C GLN A 168 -22.80 20.22 -11.12
N ALA A 169 -22.84 19.20 -11.98
CA ALA A 169 -23.93 18.23 -12.03
C ALA A 169 -24.05 17.43 -10.72
N GLN A 170 -22.93 16.94 -10.18
CA GLN A 170 -22.89 16.23 -8.90
C GLN A 170 -23.36 17.11 -7.73
N THR A 171 -22.89 18.36 -7.67
CA THR A 171 -23.32 19.33 -6.65
C THR A 171 -24.80 19.64 -6.76
N THR A 172 -25.32 19.82 -7.97
CA THR A 172 -26.76 20.11 -8.20
C THR A 172 -27.62 18.91 -7.81
N ALA A 173 -27.22 17.70 -8.20
CA ALA A 173 -27.90 16.46 -7.82
C ALA A 173 -27.90 16.26 -6.30
N TRP A 174 -26.78 16.54 -5.64
CA TRP A 174 -26.67 16.48 -4.18
C TRP A 174 -27.53 17.54 -3.49
N GLN A 175 -27.54 18.79 -3.97
CA GLN A 175 -28.39 19.85 -3.42
C GLN A 175 -29.89 19.52 -3.58
N HIS A 176 -30.28 19.00 -4.74
CA HIS A 176 -31.65 18.55 -4.97
C HIS A 176 -32.01 17.36 -4.06
N GLY A 177 -31.11 16.39 -3.94
CA GLY A 177 -31.22 15.28 -3.01
C GLY A 177 -31.38 15.75 -1.57
N MET A 178 -30.56 16.68 -1.11
CA MET A 178 -30.64 17.25 0.25
C MET A 178 -31.92 18.05 0.49
N ARG A 179 -32.42 18.79 -0.50
CA ARG A 179 -33.70 19.52 -0.36
C ARG A 179 -34.89 18.57 -0.20
N ASN A 180 -34.82 17.41 -0.83
CA ASN A 180 -35.90 16.42 -0.82
C ASN A 180 -35.69 15.29 0.19
N MET A 181 -34.47 15.11 0.71
CA MET A 181 -34.17 14.20 1.81
C MET A 181 -34.49 14.91 3.11
N THR A 182 -35.50 14.40 3.81
CA THR A 182 -35.60 14.64 5.25
C THR A 182 -34.28 14.19 5.87
N MET A 183 -33.48 15.14 6.37
CA MET A 183 -32.25 14.81 7.07
C MET A 183 -32.58 13.76 8.13
N PRO A 184 -31.83 12.64 8.19
CA PRO A 184 -32.14 11.62 9.18
C PRO A 184 -32.17 12.27 10.55
N THR A 185 -33.23 12.01 11.32
CA THR A 185 -33.38 12.59 12.65
C THR A 185 -32.19 12.18 13.54
N VAL A 186 -31.99 12.88 14.65
CA VAL A 186 -30.95 12.50 15.62
C VAL A 186 -31.14 11.04 16.05
N GLU A 187 -32.39 10.59 16.23
CA GLU A 187 -32.72 9.18 16.50
C GLU A 187 -32.33 8.26 15.35
N GLN A 188 -32.59 8.60 14.09
CA GLN A 188 -32.22 7.74 12.95
C GLN A 188 -30.71 7.64 12.77
N ARG A 189 -29.95 8.74 12.99
CA ARG A 189 -28.49 8.71 13.01
C ARG A 189 -27.96 7.86 14.15
N ARG A 190 -28.55 7.99 15.34
CA ARG A 190 -28.22 7.15 16.49
C ARG A 190 -28.52 5.68 16.20
N GLN A 191 -29.69 5.34 15.68
CA GLN A 191 -30.02 3.97 15.28
C GLN A 191 -29.09 3.41 14.20
N PHE A 192 -28.70 4.20 13.21
CA PHE A 192 -27.74 3.77 12.20
C PHE A 192 -26.34 3.55 12.79
N ASN A 193 -25.89 4.45 13.68
CA ASN A 193 -24.64 4.27 14.41
C ASN A 193 -24.72 3.08 15.36
N ASP A 194 -25.81 2.90 16.11
CA ASP A 194 -26.06 1.75 16.98
C ASP A 194 -26.12 0.46 16.17
N GLN A 195 -26.66 0.47 14.94
CA GLN A 195 -26.62 -0.68 14.01
C GLN A 195 -25.20 -0.93 13.48
N ARG A 196 -24.43 0.13 13.24
CA ARG A 196 -23.05 0.07 12.78
C ARG A 196 -22.07 -0.26 13.91
N GLU A 197 -22.37 0.07 15.16
CA GLU A 197 -21.66 -0.30 16.38
C GLU A 197 -22.10 -1.68 16.86
N ALA A 198 -23.35 -2.07 16.59
CA ALA A 198 -23.79 -3.45 16.52
C ALA A 198 -23.20 -4.20 15.31
N ARG A 199 -22.08 -3.70 14.75
CA ARG A 199 -21.17 -4.42 13.86
C ARG A 199 -21.09 -5.86 14.33
N HIS A 200 -21.60 -6.75 13.49
CA HIS A 200 -21.44 -8.17 13.71
C HIS A 200 -19.95 -8.44 13.85
N VAL A 201 -19.56 -8.98 15.00
CA VAL A 201 -18.21 -9.47 15.21
C VAL A 201 -17.89 -10.43 14.07
N THR A 202 -16.94 -10.06 13.23
CA THR A 202 -16.59 -10.90 12.08
C THR A 202 -15.61 -11.97 12.52
N VAL A 203 -15.56 -13.09 11.78
CA VAL A 203 -14.54 -14.13 11.97
C VAL A 203 -13.13 -13.54 11.89
N ARG A 204 -12.94 -12.49 11.08
CA ARG A 204 -11.67 -11.79 10.93
C ARG A 204 -11.26 -11.05 12.21
N ASP A 205 -12.23 -10.43 12.89
CA ASP A 205 -11.96 -9.70 14.14
C ASP A 205 -11.54 -10.65 15.26
N VAL A 206 -12.26 -11.77 15.39
CA VAL A 206 -11.91 -12.84 16.33
C VAL A 206 -10.54 -13.41 16.02
N ALA A 207 -10.26 -13.75 14.75
CA ALA A 207 -8.98 -14.31 14.34
C ALA A 207 -7.81 -13.34 14.61
N ALA A 208 -8.02 -12.04 14.39
CA ALA A 208 -7.01 -11.02 14.67
C ALA A 208 -6.76 -10.83 16.17
N ALA A 209 -7.78 -11.03 17.03
CA ALA A 209 -7.60 -10.99 18.48
C ALA A 209 -6.90 -12.26 19.00
N VAL A 210 -7.31 -13.43 18.50
CA VAL A 210 -6.67 -14.73 18.78
C VAL A 210 -5.18 -14.70 18.42
N LEU A 211 -4.83 -14.17 17.24
CA LEU A 211 -3.44 -14.05 16.80
C LEU A 211 -2.61 -13.13 17.71
N ASP A 212 -3.19 -12.00 18.16
CA ASP A 212 -2.51 -11.08 19.08
C ASP A 212 -2.19 -11.77 20.41
N VAL A 213 -3.18 -12.45 21.01
CA VAL A 213 -2.96 -13.23 22.25
C VAL A 213 -1.93 -14.35 22.03
N ALA A 214 -1.98 -15.04 20.89
CA ALA A 214 -1.04 -16.10 20.59
C ALA A 214 0.41 -15.59 20.49
N LEU A 215 0.62 -14.44 19.84
CA LEU A 215 1.93 -13.80 19.75
C LEU A 215 2.44 -13.34 21.12
N ARG A 216 1.58 -12.75 21.97
CA ARG A 216 1.98 -12.33 23.33
C ARG A 216 2.40 -13.53 24.20
N ASN A 217 1.67 -14.64 24.11
CA ASN A 217 2.00 -15.86 24.84
C ASN A 217 3.31 -16.48 24.33
N ALA A 218 3.55 -16.49 23.02
CA ALA A 218 4.82 -16.95 22.45
C ALA A 218 6.01 -16.13 22.95
N VAL A 219 5.89 -14.79 23.01
CA VAL A 219 6.94 -13.91 23.54
C VAL A 219 7.20 -14.14 25.04
N THR A 220 6.17 -14.50 25.80
CA THR A 220 6.28 -14.73 27.25
C THR A 220 6.56 -16.19 27.64
N GLY A 221 6.75 -17.07 26.66
CA GLY A 221 6.95 -18.50 26.89
C GLY A 221 5.73 -19.23 27.47
N LYS A 222 4.54 -18.61 27.42
CA LYS A 222 3.29 -19.22 27.88
C LYS A 222 2.72 -20.13 26.80
N ALA A 223 2.28 -21.32 27.19
CA ALA A 223 1.61 -22.23 26.26
C ALA A 223 0.28 -21.62 25.77
N THR A 224 0.14 -21.49 24.45
CA THR A 224 -1.12 -21.11 23.80
C THR A 224 -2.04 -22.32 23.66
N SER A 225 -2.91 -22.52 24.63
CA SER A 225 -4.10 -23.36 24.44
C SER A 225 -5.33 -22.47 24.34
N LEU A 226 -5.92 -22.41 23.15
CA LEU A 226 -7.16 -21.65 22.90
C LEU A 226 -8.38 -22.21 23.64
N ALA A 227 -8.25 -23.41 24.23
CA ALA A 227 -9.30 -24.06 24.99
C ALA A 227 -9.31 -23.65 26.47
N THR A 228 -8.30 -22.90 26.97
CA THR A 228 -8.29 -22.52 28.39
C THR A 228 -9.18 -21.30 28.63
N PRO A 229 -10.00 -21.28 29.69
CA PRO A 229 -10.84 -20.12 30.05
C PRO A 229 -10.05 -18.82 30.17
N ALA A 230 -8.81 -18.89 30.67
CA ALA A 230 -7.92 -17.74 30.77
C ALA A 230 -7.53 -17.16 29.40
N THR A 231 -7.25 -18.00 28.40
CA THR A 231 -6.94 -17.53 27.03
C THR A 231 -8.17 -16.91 26.39
N ILE A 232 -9.35 -17.54 26.56
CA ILE A 232 -10.62 -17.01 26.07
C ILE A 232 -10.89 -15.62 26.66
N SER A 233 -10.77 -15.46 27.98
CA SER A 233 -10.91 -14.16 28.65
C SER A 233 -9.98 -13.11 28.06
N THR A 234 -8.70 -13.45 27.87
CA THR A 234 -7.69 -12.52 27.32
C THR A 234 -8.03 -12.11 25.88
N VAL A 235 -8.55 -13.04 25.06
CA VAL A 235 -9.00 -12.73 23.69
C VAL A 235 -10.18 -11.75 23.74
N LEU A 236 -11.14 -11.97 24.64
CA LEU A 236 -12.28 -11.06 24.82
C LEU A 236 -11.85 -9.68 25.29
N ASP A 237 -10.87 -9.58 26.20
CA ASP A 237 -10.31 -8.30 26.63
C ASP A 237 -9.67 -7.53 25.46
N VAL A 238 -8.92 -8.23 24.59
CA VAL A 238 -8.34 -7.63 23.37
C VAL A 238 -9.43 -7.15 22.42
N MET A 239 -10.53 -7.88 22.30
CA MET A 239 -11.67 -7.48 21.46
C MET A 239 -12.42 -6.28 22.05
N ALA A 240 -12.65 -6.26 23.37
CA ALA A 240 -13.25 -5.14 24.07
C ALA A 240 -12.39 -3.86 23.94
N CYS A 241 -11.06 -3.98 24.04
CA CYS A 241 -10.14 -2.87 23.78
C CYS A 241 -10.24 -2.31 22.34
N ARG A 242 -10.79 -3.08 21.39
CA ARG A 242 -11.04 -2.65 20.01
C ARG A 242 -12.45 -2.09 19.80
N GLY A 243 -13.23 -1.91 20.88
CA GLY A 243 -14.60 -1.42 20.83
C GLY A 243 -15.60 -2.45 20.31
N LEU A 244 -15.29 -3.74 20.38
CA LEU A 244 -16.22 -4.80 19.99
C LEU A 244 -17.10 -5.22 21.18
N ASP A 245 -18.36 -5.50 20.89
CA ASP A 245 -19.33 -6.00 21.85
C ASP A 245 -18.83 -7.34 22.46
N PRO A 246 -18.63 -7.43 23.78
CA PRO A 246 -18.00 -8.59 24.42
C PRO A 246 -18.86 -9.86 24.34
N ASP A 247 -20.19 -9.73 24.41
CA ASP A 247 -21.11 -10.87 24.36
C ASP A 247 -21.15 -11.48 22.96
N LYS A 248 -21.28 -10.65 21.93
CA LYS A 248 -21.19 -11.09 20.53
C LYS A 248 -19.80 -11.64 20.20
N SER A 249 -18.76 -11.07 20.80
CA SER A 249 -17.38 -11.53 20.63
C SER A 249 -17.18 -12.94 21.18
N LYS A 250 -17.74 -13.21 22.36
CA LYS A 250 -17.74 -14.52 23.00
C LYS A 250 -18.46 -15.56 22.16
N ILE A 251 -19.70 -15.28 21.75
CA ILE A 251 -20.49 -16.19 20.91
C ILE A 251 -19.69 -16.55 19.64
N LYS A 252 -19.13 -15.55 18.95
CA LYS A 252 -18.38 -15.77 17.71
C LYS A 252 -17.10 -16.57 17.92
N LEU A 253 -16.39 -16.35 19.02
CA LEU A 253 -15.19 -17.10 19.38
C LEU A 253 -15.51 -18.56 19.69
N GLU A 254 -16.58 -18.81 20.46
CA GLU A 254 -17.06 -20.16 20.79
C GLU A 254 -17.49 -20.92 19.51
N GLU A 255 -18.24 -20.27 18.61
CA GLU A 255 -18.59 -20.82 17.29
C GLU A 255 -17.35 -21.24 16.48
N LEU A 256 -16.32 -20.40 16.47
CA LEU A 256 -15.05 -20.66 15.76
C LEU A 256 -14.30 -21.85 16.37
N ILE A 257 -14.21 -21.93 17.70
CA ILE A 257 -13.58 -23.05 18.41
C ILE A 257 -14.33 -24.34 18.11
N ALA A 258 -15.67 -24.33 18.22
CA ALA A 258 -16.52 -25.49 17.95
C ALA A 258 -16.37 -25.96 16.49
N SER A 259 -16.42 -25.04 15.53
CA SER A 259 -16.21 -25.34 14.10
C SER A 259 -14.84 -25.95 13.84
N ARG A 260 -13.79 -25.45 14.51
CA ARG A 260 -12.43 -26.00 14.38
C ARG A 260 -12.31 -27.39 15.00
N HIS A 261 -12.92 -27.62 16.16
CA HIS A 261 -12.95 -28.93 16.81
C HIS A 261 -13.66 -29.97 15.94
N ALA A 262 -14.82 -29.62 15.39
CA ALA A 262 -15.53 -30.47 14.45
C ALA A 262 -14.64 -30.81 13.24
N ALA A 263 -14.01 -29.82 12.62
CA ALA A 263 -13.11 -30.04 11.48
C ALA A 263 -11.90 -30.93 11.82
N MET A 264 -11.38 -30.88 13.05
CA MET A 264 -10.30 -31.77 13.50
C MET A 264 -10.80 -33.20 13.76
N GLN A 265 -11.96 -33.37 14.40
CA GLN A 265 -12.57 -34.69 14.62
C GLN A 265 -12.85 -35.42 13.29
N TRP A 266 -13.37 -34.69 12.28
CA TRP A 266 -13.55 -35.23 10.93
C TRP A 266 -12.25 -35.77 10.33
N ARG A 267 -11.10 -35.12 10.58
CA ARG A 267 -9.79 -35.59 10.09
C ARG A 267 -9.33 -36.85 10.81
N THR A 268 -9.54 -36.94 12.12
CA THR A 268 -9.15 -38.13 12.91
C THR A 268 -9.91 -39.37 12.45
N VAL A 269 -11.24 -39.26 12.29
CA VAL A 269 -12.08 -40.38 11.82
C VAL A 269 -11.70 -40.85 10.41
N HIS A 270 -11.34 -39.93 9.51
CA HIS A 270 -10.91 -40.29 8.16
C HIS A 270 -9.51 -40.90 8.09
N LEU A 271 -8.64 -40.60 9.05
CA LEU A 271 -7.31 -41.23 9.15
C LEU A 271 -7.42 -42.66 9.73
N GLU A 272 -8.34 -42.89 10.67
CA GLU A 272 -8.60 -44.23 11.22
C GLU A 272 -9.37 -45.14 10.24
N GLY A 273 -10.23 -44.57 9.39
CA GLY A 273 -10.98 -45.31 8.37
C GLY A 273 -10.20 -45.64 7.10
N ARG A 274 -9.06 -44.99 6.86
CA ARG A 274 -8.15 -45.41 5.78
C ARG A 274 -7.36 -46.62 6.26
N ARG A 275 -7.78 -47.82 5.86
CA ARG A 275 -6.91 -49.01 5.89
C ARG A 275 -5.55 -48.58 5.35
N PRO A 276 -4.43 -48.85 6.04
CA PRO A 276 -3.11 -48.54 5.50
C PRO A 276 -3.09 -49.14 4.09
N LEU A 277 -2.83 -48.30 3.09
CA LEU A 277 -2.58 -48.77 1.74
C LEU A 277 -1.50 -49.84 1.90
N ARG A 278 -1.90 -51.12 1.75
CA ARG A 278 -0.94 -52.22 1.75
C ARG A 278 0.12 -51.81 0.76
N ALA A 279 1.36 -51.69 1.23
CA ALA A 279 2.52 -51.39 0.41
C ALA A 279 2.52 -52.41 -0.74
N ARG A 280 2.01 -51.99 -1.90
CA ARG A 280 1.92 -52.83 -3.08
C ARG A 280 3.31 -52.80 -3.69
N GLY A 281 4.13 -53.74 -3.24
CA GLY A 281 5.40 -54.13 -3.86
C GLY A 281 6.36 -52.98 -4.15
N MET A 282 7.01 -52.45 -3.11
CA MET A 282 8.33 -51.84 -3.32
C MET A 282 9.37 -52.92 -3.07
N SER A 283 9.99 -53.35 -4.18
CA SER A 283 11.12 -54.26 -4.26
C SER A 283 12.22 -53.87 -3.27
N ASN A 284 12.74 -54.87 -2.56
CA ASN A 284 13.91 -54.78 -1.68
C ASN A 284 15.14 -54.32 -2.48
N ASN A 285 15.47 -53.03 -2.46
CA ASN A 285 16.82 -52.56 -2.79
C ASN A 285 17.04 -51.08 -2.43
N GLU A 286 16.89 -50.70 -1.16
CA GLU A 286 17.51 -49.46 -0.69
C GLU A 286 18.19 -49.69 0.67
N LYS A 287 19.52 -49.57 0.65
CA LYS A 287 20.38 -49.51 1.83
C LYS A 287 19.99 -48.29 2.65
N VAL A 288 19.51 -48.53 3.87
CA VAL A 288 19.31 -47.49 4.88
C VAL A 288 20.68 -46.95 5.28
N LEU A 289 21.00 -45.73 4.86
CA LEU A 289 22.06 -44.92 5.45
C LEU A 289 21.53 -44.37 6.78
N SER A 290 21.99 -44.95 7.88
CA SER A 290 21.80 -44.42 9.23
C SER A 290 22.61 -43.13 9.39
N LEU A 291 21.91 -42.01 9.56
CA LEU A 291 22.53 -40.76 10.01
C LEU A 291 22.83 -40.85 11.52
N PRO A 292 24.02 -40.39 11.98
CA PRO A 292 24.34 -40.37 13.40
C PRO A 292 23.54 -39.29 14.14
N PRO A 293 23.29 -39.47 15.46
CA PRO A 293 22.55 -38.51 16.27
C PRO A 293 23.33 -37.20 16.43
N LEU A 294 22.64 -36.07 16.27
CA LEU A 294 23.16 -34.73 16.51
C LEU A 294 23.54 -34.57 17.99
N ALA A 295 24.82 -34.28 18.24
CA ALA A 295 25.34 -33.98 19.56
C ALA A 295 24.83 -32.63 20.07
N PHE A 296 24.41 -32.62 21.33
CA PHE A 296 23.97 -31.46 22.09
C PHE A 296 25.17 -30.55 22.40
N VAL A 297 25.17 -29.32 21.90
CA VAL A 297 26.18 -28.29 22.22
C VAL A 297 25.66 -27.40 23.36
N PRO A 298 26.31 -27.37 24.54
CA PRO A 298 25.89 -26.49 25.62
C PRO A 298 26.22 -25.01 25.33
N PRO A 299 25.46 -24.06 25.93
CA PRO A 299 25.61 -22.64 25.66
C PRO A 299 26.93 -22.09 26.21
N ASN A 300 27.65 -21.39 25.32
CA ASN A 300 28.91 -20.72 25.61
C ASN A 300 28.68 -19.53 26.54
N LYS A 301 29.33 -19.54 27.72
CA LYS A 301 29.26 -18.46 28.71
C LYS A 301 30.20 -17.32 28.29
N GLY A 302 29.59 -16.17 28.02
CA GLY A 302 30.08 -14.80 28.20
C GLY A 302 31.58 -14.50 28.06
N GLN A 303 31.92 -13.74 27.03
CA GLN A 303 33.05 -12.81 27.07
C GLN A 303 32.52 -11.38 26.94
N GLY A 304 32.81 -10.58 27.96
CA GLY A 304 32.46 -9.16 28.03
C GLY A 304 33.36 -8.34 27.11
N HIS A 305 32.75 -7.50 26.29
CA HIS A 305 33.45 -6.46 25.56
C HIS A 305 33.41 -5.15 26.36
N GLN A 306 34.60 -4.69 26.73
CA GLN A 306 34.86 -3.37 27.31
C GLN A 306 34.56 -2.28 26.28
N ALA A 307 33.91 -1.20 26.72
CA ALA A 307 33.63 -0.01 25.94
C ALA A 307 34.90 0.84 25.74
N ALA A 308 35.17 1.24 24.51
CA ALA A 308 36.22 2.19 24.17
C ALA A 308 35.76 3.66 24.43
N PRO A 309 36.67 4.57 24.80
CA PRO A 309 36.34 5.95 25.13
C PRO A 309 36.10 6.82 23.90
N ILE A 310 35.12 7.72 24.03
CA ILE A 310 34.73 8.73 23.03
C ILE A 310 35.63 9.96 23.18
N HIS A 311 36.32 10.35 22.10
CA HIS A 311 37.05 11.62 22.02
C HIS A 311 36.10 12.77 21.61
N PRO A 312 36.19 13.96 22.22
CA PRO A 312 35.41 15.13 21.81
C PRO A 312 36.05 15.86 20.61
N HIS A 313 35.23 16.25 19.63
CA HIS A 313 35.60 17.13 18.53
C HIS A 313 35.64 18.61 18.98
N PRO A 314 36.59 19.42 18.47
CA PRO A 314 36.67 20.84 18.79
C PRO A 314 35.69 21.69 17.97
N LEU A 315 35.12 22.68 18.64
CA LEU A 315 34.29 23.76 18.09
C LEU A 315 35.13 24.65 17.17
N GLY A 316 34.73 24.72 15.90
CA GLY A 316 35.32 25.58 14.87
C GLY A 316 34.47 26.83 14.61
N SER A 317 35.16 27.94 14.51
CA SER A 317 34.76 29.35 14.54
C SER A 317 33.92 29.82 13.34
N SER A 318 33.00 30.76 13.58
CA SER A 318 32.32 31.55 12.55
C SER A 318 33.20 32.69 12.01
N PRO A 319 33.11 33.05 10.72
CA PRO A 319 33.57 34.33 10.21
C PRO A 319 32.40 35.23 9.73
N PRO A 320 32.67 36.54 9.47
CA PRO A 320 31.72 37.61 9.69
C PRO A 320 30.95 38.06 8.45
N THR A 321 29.93 38.88 8.74
CA THR A 321 29.07 39.67 7.86
C THR A 321 29.82 40.73 7.03
N SER A 322 29.44 40.88 5.76
CA SER A 322 29.35 42.15 5.01
C SER A 322 28.51 41.88 3.73
N ASN A 323 27.41 42.56 3.41
CA ASN A 323 27.07 43.96 3.10
C ASN A 323 26.89 44.17 1.58
N GLU A 324 25.71 44.72 1.24
CA GLU A 324 25.32 45.52 0.06
C GLU A 324 25.28 44.96 -1.39
N GLY A 325 24.13 45.25 -2.04
CA GLY A 325 24.12 45.82 -3.39
C GLY A 325 23.55 44.97 -4.54
N GLY A 326 22.42 45.41 -5.13
CA GLY A 326 22.11 45.13 -6.53
C GLY A 326 20.70 44.58 -6.82
N LEU A 327 19.73 45.47 -7.02
CA LEU A 327 18.46 45.17 -7.68
C LEU A 327 18.68 45.05 -9.19
N GLY A 328 18.43 43.87 -9.75
CA GLY A 328 18.31 43.62 -11.19
C GLY A 328 17.27 42.52 -11.46
N PRO A 329 16.45 42.62 -12.52
CA PRO A 329 15.35 41.68 -12.75
C PRO A 329 15.88 40.33 -13.27
N CYS A 330 15.94 39.35 -12.37
CA CYS A 330 16.26 37.97 -12.72
C CYS A 330 15.06 37.30 -13.42
N SER A 331 15.24 36.99 -14.71
CA SER A 331 14.44 36.00 -15.42
C SER A 331 14.54 34.64 -14.71
N ALA A 332 13.45 34.19 -14.10
CA ALA A 332 13.39 32.90 -13.41
C ALA A 332 13.47 31.75 -14.42
N SER A 333 14.69 31.26 -14.67
CA SER A 333 14.93 29.94 -15.24
C SER A 333 14.33 28.89 -14.31
N ARG A 334 13.22 28.27 -14.72
CA ARG A 334 12.59 27.13 -14.03
C ARG A 334 13.55 25.95 -14.07
N ARG A 335 14.31 25.74 -13.00
CA ARG A 335 15.10 24.51 -12.80
C ARG A 335 14.18 23.36 -12.41
N SER A 336 13.91 22.48 -13.38
CA SER A 336 13.50 21.10 -13.10
C SER A 336 14.67 20.41 -12.40
N ILE A 337 14.51 20.11 -11.10
CA ILE A 337 15.44 19.26 -10.36
C ILE A 337 14.90 17.84 -10.46
N ARG A 338 15.55 17.01 -11.29
CA ARG A 338 15.36 15.56 -11.34
C ARG A 338 16.47 14.91 -10.51
N PHE A 339 16.11 14.06 -9.55
CA PHE A 339 17.08 13.30 -8.77
C PHE A 339 17.35 11.94 -9.41
N TRP A 340 18.64 11.59 -9.47
CA TRP A 340 19.14 10.28 -9.85
C TRP A 340 19.58 9.54 -8.58
N VAL A 341 19.24 8.26 -8.47
CA VAL A 341 19.88 7.36 -7.50
C VAL A 341 20.35 6.11 -8.25
N ARG A 342 21.66 5.88 -8.23
CA ARG A 342 22.25 4.59 -8.61
C ARG A 342 21.83 3.55 -7.57
N SER A 343 21.14 2.50 -8.00
CA SER A 343 20.94 1.30 -7.17
C SER A 343 22.30 0.68 -6.81
N PRO A 344 22.53 0.27 -5.54
CA PRO A 344 23.66 -0.57 -5.21
C PRO A 344 23.49 -1.94 -5.89
N GLN A 345 24.56 -2.44 -6.50
CA GLN A 345 24.63 -3.82 -6.99
C GLN A 345 24.34 -4.77 -5.82
N VAL A 346 23.25 -5.52 -5.92
CA VAL A 346 22.99 -6.65 -5.01
C VAL A 346 23.79 -7.83 -5.57
N SER A 347 24.90 -8.15 -4.91
CA SER A 347 25.60 -9.41 -5.09
C SER A 347 24.67 -10.56 -4.69
N SER A 348 24.48 -11.50 -5.61
CA SER A 348 23.77 -12.77 -5.39
C SER A 348 24.36 -13.53 -4.20
N TRP A 349 23.51 -13.87 -3.23
CA TRP A 349 23.78 -14.95 -2.29
C TRP A 349 22.92 -16.13 -2.71
N GLU A 350 23.58 -17.18 -3.20
CA GLU A 350 23.00 -18.51 -3.37
C GLU A 350 22.90 -19.20 -2.00
N ALA A 351 21.79 -19.89 -1.78
CA ALA A 351 21.64 -20.96 -0.80
C ALA A 351 20.68 -22.01 -1.37
#